data_AF-A0A0K8R7D4-F1
#
_entry.id   AF-A0A0K8R7D4-F1
#
_cell.length_a   1.000
_cell.length_b   1.000
_cell.length_c   1.000
_cell.angle_alpha   90.00
_cell.angle_beta   90.00
_cell.angle_gamma   90.00
#
_symmetry.space_group_name_H-M   'P 1'
#
loop_
_entity.id
_entity.type
_entity.pdbx_description
1 polymer ?
#
loop_
_entity_poly.entity_id
_entity_poly.type
_entity_poly.pdbx_seq_one_letter_code
_entity_poly.pdbx_strand_id
1 'polypeptide(L)'
;MEVKTFAFLQIAVLIAFSLHSASAGSKQPGAAGSSSDSVEAVFCPTNCTKGTNGAWSGCSDDCICVHVGENTEGSCMKFSGDYDYPTPEA
;
A
#
# COMPACT_ATOMS: atom_id res chain seq x y z
N MET A 1 -35.45 4.52 40.50
CA MET A 1 -34.01 4.67 40.16
C MET A 1 -33.47 3.54 39.28
N GLU A 2 -34.20 2.44 39.09
CA GLU A 2 -33.71 1.25 38.36
C GLU A 2 -33.60 1.39 36.84
N VAL A 3 -34.48 2.19 36.21
CA VAL A 3 -34.47 2.35 34.74
C VAL A 3 -33.18 3.00 34.24
N LYS A 4 -32.62 3.94 35.02
CA LYS A 4 -31.34 4.59 34.67
C LYS A 4 -30.19 3.59 34.71
N THR A 5 -30.10 2.75 35.74
CA THR A 5 -29.04 1.73 35.85
C THR A 5 -29.12 0.69 34.74
N PHE A 6 -30.32 0.27 34.34
CA PHE A 6 -30.50 -0.67 33.24
C PHE A 6 -29.99 -0.11 31.90
N ALA A 7 -30.27 1.16 31.61
CA ALA A 7 -29.78 1.82 30.40
C ALA A 7 -28.25 1.93 30.36
N PHE A 8 -27.61 2.27 31.49
CA PHE A 8 -26.15 2.32 31.58
C PHE A 8 -25.49 0.96 31.31
N LEU A 9 -26.06 -0.12 31.84
CA LEU A 9 -25.54 -1.47 31.61
C LEU A 9 -25.65 -1.88 30.14
N GLN A 10 -26.75 -1.56 29.45
CA GLN A 10 -26.88 -1.85 28.02
C GLN A 10 -25.84 -1.12 27.16
N ILE A 11 -25.59 0.16 27.45
CA ILE A 11 -24.58 0.95 26.72
C ILE A 11 -23.19 0.36 26.94
N ALA A 12 -22.84 -0.03 28.18
CA ALA A 12 -21.56 -0.66 28.48
C ALA A 12 -21.35 -1.98 27.73
N VAL A 13 -22.39 -2.83 27.66
CA VAL A 13 -22.35 -4.11 26.92
C VAL A 13 -22.15 -3.89 25.42
N LEU A 14 -22.84 -2.90 24.83
CA LEU A 14 -22.69 -2.57 23.40
C LEU A 14 -21.27 -2.08 23.07
N ILE A 15 -20.67 -1.23 23.91
CA ILE A 15 -19.29 -0.76 23.74
C ILE A 15 -18.30 -1.92 23.84
N ALA A 16 -18.44 -2.78 24.85
CA ALA A 16 -17.57 -3.94 25.03
C ALA A 16 -17.65 -4.94 23.87
N PHE A 17 -18.86 -5.20 23.35
CA PHE A 17 -19.07 -6.10 22.20
C PHE A 17 -18.52 -5.52 20.90
N SER A 18 -18.60 -4.20 20.72
CA SER A 18 -18.06 -3.50 19.55
C SER A 18 -16.53 -3.57 19.49
N LEU A 19 -15.86 -3.45 20.64
CA LEU A 19 -14.39 -3.59 20.73
C LEU A 19 -13.91 -5.00 20.41
N HIS A 20 -14.64 -6.04 20.83
CA HIS A 20 -14.30 -7.43 20.48
C HIS A 20 -14.58 -7.74 19.01
N SER A 21 -15.60 -7.13 18.42
CA SER A 21 -15.98 -7.37 17.02
C SER A 21 -15.00 -6.72 16.03
N ALA A 22 -14.41 -5.57 16.39
CA ALA A 22 -13.38 -4.91 15.57
C ALA A 22 -12.06 -5.70 15.49
N SER A 23 -11.87 -6.71 16.37
CA SER A 23 -10.69 -7.58 16.40
C SER A 23 -10.85 -8.87 15.61
N ALA A 24 -11.99 -9.09 14.93
CA ALA A 24 -12.10 -10.16 13.94
C ALA A 24 -11.35 -9.75 12.67
N GLY A 25 -10.01 -9.73 12.76
CA GLY A 25 -9.14 -9.65 11.60
C GLY A 25 -9.60 -10.70 10.61
N SER A 26 -9.82 -10.28 9.37
CA SER A 26 -10.24 -11.13 8.28
C SER A 26 -9.24 -12.28 8.15
N LYS A 27 -9.57 -13.43 8.75
CA LYS A 27 -9.11 -14.72 8.27
C LYS A 27 -9.88 -15.04 6.99
N GLN A 28 -9.81 -14.15 6.00
CA GLN A 28 -9.87 -14.62 4.64
C GLN A 28 -8.67 -15.56 4.55
N PRO A 29 -8.84 -16.87 4.27
CA PRO A 29 -7.72 -17.64 3.79
C PRO A 29 -7.21 -16.83 2.61
N GLY A 30 -6.01 -16.26 2.73
CA GLY A 30 -5.38 -15.61 1.59
C GLY A 30 -5.54 -16.59 0.45
N ALA A 31 -6.24 -16.18 -0.61
CA ALA A 31 -6.33 -16.97 -1.83
C ALA A 31 -4.94 -17.53 -2.05
N ALA A 32 -4.81 -18.86 -2.12
CA ALA A 32 -3.52 -19.55 -2.17
C ALA A 32 -2.63 -18.74 -3.08
N GLY A 33 -1.70 -17.99 -2.48
CA GLY A 33 -1.06 -16.87 -3.16
C GLY A 33 -0.39 -17.48 -4.38
N SER A 34 -0.96 -17.25 -5.56
CA SER A 34 -0.28 -17.48 -6.82
C SER A 34 1.03 -16.75 -6.64
N SER A 35 2.10 -17.51 -6.54
CA SER A 35 3.47 -17.01 -6.34
C SER A 35 3.95 -16.15 -7.51
N SER A 36 3.08 -15.91 -8.50
CA SER A 36 3.27 -15.09 -9.68
C SER A 36 2.74 -13.65 -9.54
N ASP A 37 1.92 -13.32 -8.54
CA ASP A 37 1.33 -11.96 -8.41
C ASP A 37 2.10 -11.03 -7.45
N SER A 38 3.37 -11.33 -7.15
CA SER A 38 4.21 -10.41 -6.36
C SER A 38 4.90 -9.41 -7.28
N VAL A 39 4.52 -8.14 -7.14
CA VAL A 39 5.27 -7.01 -7.67
C VAL A 39 6.25 -6.55 -6.60
N GLU A 40 7.55 -6.74 -6.83
CA GLU A 40 8.61 -6.20 -6.01
C GLU A 40 9.03 -4.83 -6.55
N ALA A 41 9.06 -3.82 -5.69
CA ALA A 41 9.66 -2.52 -6.01
C ALA A 41 11.10 -2.52 -5.52
N VAL A 42 12.05 -2.50 -6.45
CA VAL A 42 13.49 -2.53 -6.17
C VAL A 42 14.07 -1.14 -6.39
N PHE A 43 14.83 -0.62 -5.42
CA PHE A 43 15.57 0.63 -5.59
C PHE A 43 16.75 0.45 -6.53
N CYS A 44 16.88 1.37 -7.49
CA CYS A 44 18.04 1.48 -8.34
C CYS A 44 19.17 2.24 -7.60
N PRO A 45 20.44 2.09 -7.98
CA PRO A 45 21.57 2.64 -7.22
C PRO A 45 21.70 4.17 -7.33
N THR A 46 20.86 4.84 -8.13
CA THR A 46 20.90 6.28 -8.37
C THR A 46 19.67 6.98 -7.82
N ASN A 47 19.83 8.27 -7.52
CA ASN A 47 18.74 9.18 -7.25
C ASN A 47 18.37 9.93 -8.53
N CYS A 48 17.24 10.61 -8.48
CA CYS A 48 16.80 11.51 -9.53
C CYS A 48 16.55 12.92 -8.99
N THR A 49 16.73 13.91 -9.84
CA THR A 49 16.55 15.33 -9.49
C THR A 49 15.71 16.05 -10.52
N LYS A 50 14.95 17.05 -10.07
CA LYS A 50 14.14 17.92 -10.93
C LYS A 50 14.99 19.06 -11.48
N GLY A 51 15.10 19.12 -12.81
CA GLY A 51 15.77 20.20 -13.53
C GLY A 51 14.97 21.51 -13.55
N THR A 52 15.59 22.59 -14.03
CA THR A 52 14.97 23.92 -14.14
C THR A 52 13.79 23.97 -15.12
N ASN A 53 13.74 23.03 -16.07
CA ASN A 53 12.61 22.83 -16.97
C ASN A 53 11.47 21.99 -16.36
N GLY A 54 11.62 21.54 -15.12
CA GLY A 54 10.67 20.68 -14.42
C GLY A 54 10.80 19.18 -14.74
N ALA A 55 11.71 18.78 -15.64
CA ALA A 55 11.93 17.38 -15.98
C ALA A 55 12.82 16.68 -14.95
N TRP A 56 12.58 15.40 -14.70
CA TRP A 56 13.39 14.57 -13.81
C TRP A 56 14.49 13.85 -14.57
N SER A 57 15.70 13.78 -14.00
CA SER A 57 16.84 13.07 -14.56
C SER A 57 17.63 12.32 -13.48
N GLY A 58 18.40 11.30 -13.87
CA GLY A 58 19.31 10.55 -12.98
C GLY A 58 19.04 9.04 -12.90
N CYS A 59 17.85 8.59 -13.32
CA CYS A 59 17.55 7.16 -13.44
C CYS A 59 18.08 6.59 -14.76
N SER A 60 18.44 5.31 -14.76
CA SER A 60 18.66 4.53 -15.97
C SER A 60 17.34 4.26 -16.70
N ASP A 61 17.42 3.85 -17.97
CA ASP A 61 16.23 3.63 -18.82
C ASP A 61 15.27 2.55 -18.27
N ASP A 62 15.76 1.65 -17.41
CA ASP A 62 14.99 0.59 -16.75
C ASP A 62 14.39 1.00 -15.38
N CYS A 63 14.58 2.25 -14.96
CA CYS A 63 14.15 2.74 -13.66
C CYS A 63 13.26 3.99 -13.78
N ILE A 64 12.22 4.05 -12.95
CA ILE A 64 11.37 5.23 -12.80
C ILE A 64 11.83 6.10 -11.63
N CYS A 65 11.64 7.42 -11.74
CA CYS A 65 11.91 8.36 -10.66
C CYS A 65 10.69 8.54 -9.77
N VAL A 66 10.87 8.41 -8.44
CA VAL A 66 9.81 8.65 -7.45
C VAL A 66 10.24 9.71 -6.44
N HIS A 67 9.39 10.71 -6.24
CA HIS A 67 9.63 11.82 -5.31
C HIS A 67 8.43 12.00 -4.37
N VAL A 68 8.67 12.61 -3.21
CA VAL A 68 7.63 12.88 -2.21
C VAL A 68 7.28 14.36 -2.22
N GLY A 69 6.03 14.69 -2.53
CA GLY A 69 5.54 16.07 -2.52
C GLY A 69 6.33 16.99 -3.46
N GLU A 70 6.69 18.16 -2.98
CA GLU A 70 7.41 19.21 -3.72
C GLU A 70 8.94 19.06 -3.70
N ASN A 71 9.47 17.96 -3.17
CA ASN A 71 10.92 17.74 -3.14
C ASN A 71 11.50 17.70 -4.56
N THR A 72 12.67 18.32 -4.77
CA THR A 72 13.40 18.34 -6.04
C THR A 72 14.35 17.16 -6.20
N GLU A 73 14.42 16.30 -5.19
CA GLU A 73 15.18 15.05 -5.18
C GLU A 73 14.21 13.88 -4.97
N GLY A 74 14.51 12.77 -5.63
CA GLY A 74 13.76 11.52 -5.56
C GLY A 74 14.68 10.32 -5.69
N SER A 75 14.12 9.13 -5.57
CA SER A 75 14.84 7.87 -5.70
C SER A 75 14.39 7.13 -6.96
N CYS A 76 15.33 6.45 -7.61
CA CYS A 76 15.03 5.61 -8.76
C CYS A 76 14.56 4.24 -8.29
N MET A 77 13.50 3.71 -8.88
CA MET A 77 12.94 2.39 -8.58
C MET A 77 12.59 1.65 -9.86
N LYS A 78 12.63 0.33 -9.83
CA LYS A 78 12.08 -0.54 -10.87
C LYS A 78 11.12 -1.53 -10.26
N PHE A 79 10.10 -1.91 -11.01
CA PHE A 79 9.20 -2.97 -10.61
C PHE A 79 9.69 -4.28 -11.23
N SER A 80 10.01 -5.25 -10.40
CA SER A 80 10.24 -6.63 -10.81
C SER A 80 9.03 -7.46 -10.40
N GLY A 81 8.32 -7.99 -11.37
CA GLY A 81 7.23 -8.94 -11.19
C GLY A 81 7.23 -9.89 -12.37
N ASP A 82 6.77 -11.12 -12.13
CA ASP A 82 6.50 -12.07 -13.20
C ASP A 82 5.18 -11.68 -13.86
N TYR A 83 5.24 -10.69 -14.75
CA TYR A 83 4.09 -10.31 -15.55
C TYR A 83 4.14 -11.11 -16.85
N ASP A 84 3.19 -12.04 -17.01
CA ASP A 84 2.78 -12.50 -18.33
C ASP A 84 2.13 -11.32 -19.07
N TYR A 85 2.94 -10.43 -19.65
CA TYR A 85 2.42 -9.45 -20.60
C TYR A 85 1.99 -10.24 -21.84
N PRO A 86 0.72 -10.20 -22.27
CA PRO A 86 0.34 -10.79 -23.55
C PRO A 86 1.09 -10.03 -24.64
N THR A 87 2.14 -10.65 -25.18
CA THR A 87 2.86 -10.17 -26.35
C THR A 87 1.82 -9.91 -27.44
N PRO A 88 1.72 -8.70 -27.99
CA PRO A 88 0.86 -8.47 -29.15
C PRO A 88 1.35 -9.39 -30.27
N GLU A 89 0.49 -10.30 -30.73
CA GLU A 89 0.77 -11.10 -31.91
C GLU A 89 1.06 -10.16 -33.09
N ALA A 90 2.12 -10.47 -33.84
CA ALA A 90 2.69 -9.65 -34.91
C ALA A 90 1.75 -9.42 -36.11
#